data_AF-A0A662BCP2-F1
#
_entry.id   AF-A0A662BCP2-F1
#
_cell.length_a   1.000
_cell.length_b   1.000
_cell.length_c   1.000
_cell.angle_alpha   90.00
_cell.angle_beta   90.00
_cell.angle_gamma   90.00
#
_symmetry.space_group_name_H-M   'P 1'
#
loop_
_entity.id
_entity.type
_entity.pdbx_description
1 polymer ?
#
loop_
_entity_poly.entity_id
_entity_poly.type
_entity_poly.pdbx_seq_one_letter_code
_entity_poly.pdbx_strand_id
1 'polypeptide(L)'
;MANTKKTKGVIAILTGGGDVPGLNPAIRAITIRAIRENYKVIGLRRGWAGIITMKRDKKADNSNCYMELTEEIVNRTGRTGGTFLHSSRTRPSHMPKANVPEQYKDTYNAEINDLT
;
A
#
# COMPACT_ATOMS: atom_id res chain seq x y z
N MET A 1 -17.99 -31.12 -1.00
CA MET A 1 -17.12 -30.52 0.05
C MET A 1 -16.38 -29.36 -0.57
N ALA A 2 -16.67 -28.12 -0.16
CA ALA A 2 -16.00 -26.94 -0.71
C ALA A 2 -14.54 -26.94 -0.22
N ASN A 3 -13.60 -27.11 -1.14
CA ASN A 3 -12.17 -27.12 -0.84
C ASN A 3 -11.75 -25.66 -0.59
N THR A 4 -11.91 -25.17 0.64
CA THR A 4 -11.42 -23.85 1.04
C THR A 4 -9.89 -23.88 1.01
N LYS A 5 -9.30 -23.55 -0.15
CA LYS A 5 -7.87 -23.30 -0.28
C LYS A 5 -7.49 -22.19 0.69
N LYS A 6 -6.91 -22.58 1.83
CA LYS A 6 -6.43 -21.66 2.86
C LYS A 6 -5.30 -20.83 2.26
N THR A 7 -5.44 -19.50 2.21
CA THR A 7 -4.40 -18.60 1.67
C THR A 7 -3.11 -18.77 2.46
N LYS A 8 -1.95 -18.86 1.78
CA LYS A 8 -0.64 -19.02 2.43
C LYS A 8 -0.21 -17.78 3.23
N GLY A 9 -0.73 -16.61 2.85
CA GLY A 9 -0.44 -15.35 3.52
C GLY A 9 -0.93 -14.16 2.69
N VAL A 10 -0.59 -12.96 3.17
CA VAL A 10 -0.89 -11.69 2.48
C VAL A 10 0.42 -10.99 2.14
N ILE A 11 0.58 -10.61 0.87
CA ILE A 11 1.72 -9.82 0.38
C ILE A 11 1.23 -8.39 0.13
N ALA A 12 1.92 -7.41 0.71
CA ALA A 12 1.65 -5.99 0.47
C ALA A 12 2.70 -5.39 -0.47
N ILE A 13 2.26 -4.67 -1.50
CA ILE A 13 3.13 -3.98 -2.46
C ILE A 13 3.01 -2.47 -2.24
N LEU A 14 4.14 -1.80 -2.02
CA LEU A 14 4.24 -0.34 -1.95
C LEU A 14 5.13 0.18 -3.07
N THR A 15 4.69 1.25 -3.73
CA THR A 15 5.54 2.03 -4.64
C THR A 15 5.94 3.35 -3.99
N GLY A 16 7.22 3.47 -3.65
CA GLY A 16 7.83 4.70 -3.16
C GLY A 16 8.63 5.41 -4.25
N GLY A 17 8.93 6.69 -4.05
CA GLY A 17 9.79 7.44 -4.96
C GLY A 17 9.04 8.10 -6.12
N GLY A 18 9.72 8.26 -7.25
CA GLY A 18 9.14 8.85 -8.47
C GLY A 18 8.53 7.79 -9.37
N ASP A 19 7.52 8.21 -10.14
CA ASP A 19 6.82 7.33 -11.08
C ASP A 19 7.70 7.02 -12.30
N VAL A 20 7.82 5.73 -12.63
CA VAL A 20 8.55 5.24 -13.81
C VAL A 20 7.66 4.27 -14.59
N PRO A 21 7.81 4.16 -15.93
CA PRO A 21 6.90 3.38 -16.78
C PRO A 21 6.86 1.86 -16.48
N GLY A 22 7.81 1.32 -15.72
CA GLY A 22 7.90 -0.10 -15.40
C GLY A 22 7.12 -0.56 -14.15
N LEU A 23 6.59 0.36 -13.33
CA LEU A 23 6.00 -0.02 -12.04
C LEU A 23 4.71 -0.84 -12.18
N ASN A 24 3.78 -0.41 -13.02
CA ASN A 24 2.53 -1.16 -13.22
C ASN A 24 2.74 -2.58 -13.77
N PRO A 25 3.61 -2.79 -14.80
CA PRO A 25 4.01 -4.13 -15.21
C PRO A 25 4.64 -4.97 -14.11
N ALA A 26 5.49 -4.38 -13.25
CA ALA A 26 6.12 -5.08 -12.13
C ALA A 26 5.09 -5.51 -11.07
N ILE A 27 4.20 -4.60 -10.66
CA ILE A 27 3.09 -4.89 -9.75
C ILE A 27 2.24 -6.04 -10.30
N ARG A 28 1.92 -5.98 -11.60
CA ARG A 28 1.15 -7.03 -12.29
C ARG A 28 1.86 -8.38 -12.25
N ALA A 29 3.14 -8.44 -12.60
CA ALA A 29 3.90 -9.68 -12.63
C ALA A 29 3.94 -10.36 -11.25
N ILE A 30 4.23 -9.59 -10.19
CA ILE A 30 4.26 -10.07 -8.81
C ILE A 30 2.88 -10.55 -8.38
N THR A 31 1.83 -9.77 -8.65
CA THR A 31 0.45 -10.10 -8.26
C THR A 31 0.00 -11.41 -8.89
N ILE A 32 0.17 -11.56 -10.21
CA ILE A 32 -0.23 -12.79 -10.92
C ILE A 32 0.52 -14.00 -10.38
N ARG A 33 1.84 -13.88 -10.13
CA ARG A 33 2.61 -14.99 -9.57
C ARG A 33 2.15 -15.35 -8.15
N ALA A 34 1.95 -14.36 -7.29
CA ALA A 34 1.54 -14.56 -5.91
C ALA A 34 0.15 -15.21 -5.80
N ILE A 35 -0.82 -14.79 -6.62
CA ILE A 35 -2.15 -15.40 -6.67
C ILE A 35 -2.06 -16.87 -7.08
N ARG A 36 -1.25 -17.21 -8.10
CA ARG A 36 -1.01 -18.61 -8.52
C ARG A 36 -0.39 -19.47 -7.41
N GLU A 37 0.44 -18.85 -6.58
CA GLU A 37 1.06 -19.47 -5.40
C GLU A 37 0.14 -19.53 -4.17
N ASN A 38 -1.11 -19.11 -4.32
CA ASN A 38 -2.14 -19.09 -3.27
C ASN A 38 -1.91 -18.04 -2.16
N TYR A 39 -1.34 -16.88 -2.51
CA TYR A 39 -1.27 -15.70 -1.65
C TYR A 39 -2.36 -14.69 -2.01
N LYS A 40 -2.83 -13.95 -0.99
CA LYS A 40 -3.60 -12.72 -1.20
C LYS A 40 -2.63 -11.56 -1.40
N VAL A 41 -2.96 -10.63 -2.29
CA VAL A 41 -2.09 -9.48 -2.59
C VAL A 41 -2.86 -8.19 -2.34
N ILE A 42 -2.23 -7.25 -1.64
CA ILE A 42 -2.74 -5.89 -1.43
C ILE A 42 -1.74 -4.86 -1.94
N GLY A 43 -2.24 -3.78 -2.53
CA GLY A 43 -1.46 -2.63 -2.95
C GLY A 43 -1.66 -1.49 -1.97
N LEU A 44 -0.56 -0.94 -1.46
CA LEU A 44 -0.56 0.19 -0.54
C LEU A 44 -0.58 1.49 -1.35
N ARG A 45 -1.60 2.31 -1.11
CA ARG A 45 -1.85 3.53 -1.88
C ARG A 45 -1.06 4.71 -1.33
N ARG A 46 -0.65 5.64 -2.19
CA ARG A 46 0.07 6.87 -1.81
C ARG A 46 1.35 6.60 -1.01
N GLY A 47 2.07 5.53 -1.35
CA GLY A 47 3.34 5.17 -0.71
C GLY A 47 3.29 5.19 0.83
N TRP A 48 4.32 5.76 1.44
CA TRP A 48 4.43 5.85 2.89
C TRP A 48 3.34 6.71 3.54
N ALA A 49 2.81 7.72 2.84
CA ALA A 49 1.72 8.54 3.35
C ALA A 49 0.45 7.71 3.62
N GLY A 50 0.13 6.75 2.75
CA GLY A 50 -1.03 5.88 2.96
C GLY A 50 -0.87 4.95 4.16
N ILE A 51 0.34 4.45 4.41
CA ILE A 51 0.61 3.57 5.55
C ILE A 51 0.43 4.33 6.87
N ILE A 52 1.07 5.49 7.02
CA ILE A 52 1.01 6.24 8.29
C ILE A 52 -0.39 6.80 8.59
N THR A 53 -1.21 7.00 7.57
CA THR A 53 -2.61 7.45 7.73
C THR A 53 -3.58 6.30 7.96
N MET A 54 -3.12 5.05 7.87
CA MET A 54 -3.95 3.88 8.11
C MET A 54 -4.39 3.82 9.58
N LYS A 55 -5.68 3.56 9.78
CA LYS A 55 -6.28 3.32 11.09
C LYS A 55 -6.24 1.83 11.39
N ARG A 56 -5.73 1.45 12.57
CA ARG A 56 -5.63 0.04 12.99
C ARG A 56 -6.97 -0.57 13.40
N ASP A 57 -7.99 0.26 13.61
CA ASP A 57 -9.33 -0.23 13.91
C ASP A 57 -9.89 -1.02 12.71
N LYS A 58 -10.39 -2.23 12.99
CA LYS A 58 -11.01 -3.12 11.98
C LYS A 58 -12.25 -2.51 11.34
N LYS A 59 -12.91 -1.56 12.02
CA LYS A 59 -14.10 -0.87 11.52
C LYS A 59 -13.78 0.42 10.76
N ALA A 60 -12.53 0.88 10.78
CA ALA A 60 -12.15 2.09 10.09
C ALA A 60 -12.05 1.86 8.57
N ASP A 61 -12.57 2.84 7.81
CA ASP A 61 -12.40 2.85 6.37
C ASP A 61 -10.95 3.18 5.99
N ASN A 62 -10.26 2.17 5.47
CA ASN A 62 -8.89 2.25 4.98
C ASN A 62 -8.81 2.04 3.45
N SER A 63 -9.93 2.14 2.73
CA SER A 63 -10.01 2.00 1.26
C SER A 63 -9.08 2.96 0.50
N ASN A 64 -8.81 4.11 1.12
CA ASN A 64 -7.87 5.10 0.62
C ASN A 64 -6.41 4.75 0.90
N CYS A 65 -6.10 3.82 1.80
CA CYS A 65 -4.75 3.48 2.24
C CYS A 65 -4.24 2.19 1.59
N TYR A 66 -5.14 1.25 1.28
CA TYR A 66 -4.80 0.04 0.54
C TYR A 66 -5.96 -0.43 -0.32
N MET A 67 -5.66 -1.29 -1.30
CA MET A 67 -6.65 -1.99 -2.10
C MET A 67 -6.21 -3.43 -2.35
N GLU A 68 -7.17 -4.33 -2.53
CA GLU A 68 -6.86 -5.70 -2.96
C GLU A 68 -6.45 -5.70 -4.43
N LEU A 69 -5.39 -6.44 -4.76
CA LEU A 69 -4.92 -6.60 -6.13
C LEU A 69 -5.43 -7.92 -6.68
N THR A 70 -6.45 -7.84 -7.54
CA THR A 70 -6.97 -8.97 -8.30
C THR A 70 -6.33 -9.05 -9.67
N GLU A 71 -6.39 -10.23 -10.31
CA GLU A 71 -5.92 -10.42 -11.67
C GLU A 71 -6.58 -9.45 -12.66
N GLU A 72 -7.87 -9.16 -12.48
CA GLU A 72 -8.61 -8.19 -13.29
C GLU A 72 -8.02 -6.78 -13.18
N ILE A 73 -7.81 -6.30 -11.94
CA ILE A 73 -7.29 -4.96 -11.67
C ILE A 73 -5.93 -4.79 -12.33
N VAL A 74 -5.00 -5.71 -12.08
CA VAL A 74 -3.62 -5.57 -12.58
C VAL A 74 -3.50 -5.77 -14.08
N ASN A 75 -4.40 -6.55 -14.71
CA ASN A 75 -4.45 -6.65 -16.17
C ASN A 75 -4.94 -5.36 -16.82
N ARG A 76 -5.90 -4.67 -16.20
CA ARG A 76 -6.40 -3.37 -16.68
C ARG A 76 -5.36 -2.26 -16.51
N THR A 77 -4.72 -2.18 -15.34
CA THR A 77 -3.79 -1.09 -15.00
C THR A 77 -2.35 -1.35 -15.49
N GLY A 78 -1.98 -2.59 -15.79
CA GLY A 78 -0.63 -2.94 -16.23
C GLY A 78 -0.15 -2.23 -17.50
N ARG A 79 -1.07 -1.63 -18.28
CA ARG A 79 -0.79 -0.92 -19.53
C ARG A 79 -0.70 0.60 -19.37
N THR A 80 -0.93 1.13 -18.17
CA THR A 80 -0.89 2.57 -17.89
C THR A 80 0.50 3.01 -17.43
N GLY A 81 0.86 4.26 -17.67
CA GLY A 81 2.10 4.85 -17.15
C GLY A 81 2.09 5.04 -15.62
N GLY A 82 3.28 5.25 -15.05
CA GLY A 82 3.48 5.52 -13.62
C GLY A 82 3.11 4.36 -12.70
N THR A 83 2.56 4.67 -11.52
CA THR A 83 1.99 3.68 -10.59
C THR A 83 0.52 3.96 -10.31
N PHE A 84 -0.37 2.99 -10.56
CA PHE A 84 -1.80 3.13 -10.19
C PHE A 84 -2.03 3.13 -8.67
N LEU A 85 -1.03 2.73 -7.87
CA LEU A 85 -1.06 2.83 -6.42
C LEU A 85 -0.71 4.25 -5.94
N HIS A 86 -0.15 5.09 -6.82
CA HIS A 86 0.45 6.38 -6.49
C HIS A 86 1.62 6.27 -5.51
N SER A 87 2.45 7.31 -5.50
CA SER A 87 3.63 7.42 -4.65
C SER A 87 3.53 8.66 -3.75
N SER A 88 4.40 8.75 -2.74
CA SER A 88 4.52 9.92 -1.87
C SER A 88 5.99 10.17 -1.55
N ARG A 89 6.38 11.44 -1.36
CA ARG A 89 7.70 11.82 -0.84
C ARG A 89 7.79 11.77 0.69
N THR A 90 6.87 11.07 1.33
CA THR A 90 6.79 10.93 2.78
C THR A 90 7.91 10.06 3.31
N ARG A 91 8.62 10.58 4.31
CA ARG A 91 9.67 9.88 5.07
C ARG A 91 9.19 9.67 6.51
N PRO A 92 8.70 8.47 6.88
CA PRO A 92 8.17 8.21 8.21
C PRO A 92 9.18 8.42 9.35
N SER A 93 10.47 8.15 9.10
CA SER A 93 11.53 8.33 10.09
C SER A 93 11.96 9.78 10.34
N HIS A 94 11.42 10.74 9.58
CA HIS A 94 11.78 12.15 9.71
C HIS A 94 10.59 13.02 9.32
N MET A 95 9.57 13.02 10.17
CA MET A 95 8.30 13.69 9.93
C MET A 95 8.19 15.00 10.71
N PRO A 96 8.03 16.15 10.02
CA PRO A 96 7.70 17.40 10.69
C PRO A 96 6.38 17.29 11.44
N LYS A 97 6.26 17.96 12.59
CA LYS A 97 5.02 18.01 13.39
C LYS A 97 3.77 18.32 12.57
N ALA A 98 3.88 19.24 11.60
CA ALA A 98 2.78 19.63 10.72
C ALA A 98 2.23 18.48 9.85
N ASN A 99 3.06 17.47 9.55
CA ASN A 99 2.73 16.36 8.67
C ASN A 99 2.34 15.08 9.43
N VAL A 100 2.36 15.12 10.76
CA VAL A 100 1.92 14.00 11.60
C VAL A 100 0.40 13.79 11.42
N PRO A 101 -0.06 12.57 11.09
CA PRO A 101 -1.48 12.26 10.98
C PRO A 101 -2.24 12.60 12.27
N GLU A 102 -3.49 13.06 12.16
CA GLU A 102 -4.29 13.53 13.30
C GLU A 102 -4.36 12.54 14.45
N GLN A 103 -4.51 11.26 14.14
CA GLN A 103 -4.56 10.16 15.11
C GLN A 103 -3.28 9.99 15.95
N TYR A 104 -2.18 10.62 15.55
CA TYR A 104 -0.86 10.50 16.17
C TYR A 104 -0.32 11.83 16.71
N LYS A 105 -1.04 12.94 16.52
CA LYS A 105 -0.60 14.27 16.97
C LYS A 105 -0.39 14.34 18.48
N ASP A 106 -1.21 13.66 19.27
CA ASP A 106 -1.10 13.67 20.74
C ASP A 106 0.17 12.96 21.24
N THR A 107 0.67 11.97 20.49
CA THR A 107 1.85 11.18 20.85
C THR A 107 3.13 11.79 20.28
N TYR A 108 3.09 12.26 19.04
CA TYR A 108 4.26 12.75 18.29
C TYR A 108 4.27 14.27 18.21
N ASN A 109 4.76 14.87 19.29
CA ASN A 109 4.72 16.32 19.52
C ASN A 109 6.04 17.06 19.23
N ALA A 110 7.11 16.34 18.92
CA ALA A 110 8.40 16.93 18.62
C ALA A 110 8.37 17.69 17.27
N GLU A 111 9.33 18.59 17.06
CA GLU A 111 9.48 19.28 15.77
C GLU A 111 9.69 18.28 14.62
N ILE A 112 10.42 17.20 14.90
CA ILE A 112 10.71 16.08 14.00
C ILE A 112 10.40 14.77 14.74
N ASN A 113 9.63 13.88 14.11
CA ASN A 113 9.14 12.64 14.68
C ASN A 113 9.51 11.42 13.82
N ASP A 114 9.71 10.26 14.47
CA ASP A 114 9.89 8.97 13.82
C ASP A 114 8.63 8.11 14.01
N LEU A 115 7.92 7.83 12.91
CA LEU A 115 6.65 7.09 12.88
C LEU A 115 6.83 5.64 12.36
N THR A 116 8.06 5.11 12.37
CA THR A 116 8.32 3.71 12.00
C THR A 116 7.92 2.72 13.10
#